data_AF-A0A523NCQ2-F1
#
_entry.id   AF-A0A523NCQ2-F1
#
_cell.length_a   1.000
_cell.length_b   1.000
_cell.length_c   1.000
_cell.angle_alpha   90.00
_cell.angle_beta   90.00
_cell.angle_gamma   90.00
#
_symmetry.space_group_name_H-M   'P 1'
#
loop_
_entity.id
_entity.type
_entity.pdbx_description
1 polymer ?
#
loop_
_entity_poly.entity_id
_entity_poly.type
_entity_poly.pdbx_seq_one_letter_code
_entity_poly.pdbx_strand_id
1 'polypeptide(L)'
;MRWHRWLVVLPLLSCSDITDSGSAIVQVQVLAPLITTLDVSDTTRIFARALDADGREVPATIDWVALDTTVQVDQTGLVRGDFIGLARIQAKNGTLASNTVNLTVLPRPDTLVIVGEDTVRVLLGQGGTLALETRLDSYQQSDTIPANGGRVIYEVVEPVFTDPTQRSVEFSGQVLIDTITTGPDGTPLVPILLNRVVGMTSPDSAIVAVTGLRFRHATQVDDSTIVVTADTVPGSGQRFIVRFDNN
;
A
#
# COMPACT_ATOMS: atom_id res chain seq x y z
N MET A 1 -8.09 97.58 13.04
CA MET A 1 -7.16 96.85 12.14
C MET A 1 -7.36 95.36 12.36
N ARG A 2 -7.58 94.62 11.28
CA ARG A 2 -8.24 93.30 11.22
C ARG A 2 -7.30 92.15 11.63
N TRP A 3 -7.68 91.39 12.67
CA TRP A 3 -7.14 90.08 13.00
C TRP A 3 -7.41 89.07 11.88
N HIS A 4 -6.37 88.46 11.31
CA HIS A 4 -6.49 87.32 10.40
C HIS A 4 -6.20 86.04 11.16
N ARG A 5 -7.26 85.27 11.45
CA ARG A 5 -7.17 83.87 11.90
C ARG A 5 -6.68 83.03 10.73
N TRP A 6 -5.48 82.47 10.85
CA TRP A 6 -4.96 81.46 9.93
C TRP A 6 -5.60 80.11 10.26
N LEU A 7 -6.46 79.64 9.37
CA LEU A 7 -6.96 78.27 9.36
C LEU A 7 -5.88 77.39 8.73
N VAL A 8 -5.22 76.58 9.54
CA VAL A 8 -4.34 75.49 9.08
C VAL A 8 -5.25 74.35 8.62
N VAL A 9 -5.34 74.14 7.31
CA VAL A 9 -5.97 72.97 6.71
C VAL A 9 -4.92 71.85 6.74
N LEU A 10 -5.08 70.90 7.66
CA LEU A 10 -4.35 69.63 7.66
C LEU A 10 -4.80 68.79 6.46
N PRO A 11 -3.91 68.36 5.56
CA PRO A 11 -4.26 67.32 4.60
C PRO A 11 -4.46 66.02 5.37
N LEU A 12 -5.70 65.53 5.41
CA LEU A 12 -5.96 64.14 5.73
C LEU A 12 -5.25 63.31 4.66
N LEU A 13 -4.17 62.64 5.05
CA LEU A 13 -3.61 61.53 4.32
C LEU A 13 -4.74 60.51 4.18
N SER A 14 -5.39 60.51 3.01
CA SER A 14 -6.17 59.39 2.54
C SER A 14 -5.18 58.23 2.46
N CYS A 15 -5.18 57.39 3.49
CA CYS A 15 -4.61 56.06 3.41
C CYS A 15 -5.32 55.43 2.23
N SER A 16 -4.60 55.22 1.13
CA SER A 16 -5.15 54.49 0.00
C SER A 16 -5.61 53.14 0.56
N ASP A 17 -6.92 52.91 0.51
CA ASP A 17 -7.46 51.57 0.60
C ASP A 17 -6.64 50.72 -0.36
N ILE A 18 -5.91 49.76 0.19
CA ILE A 18 -5.37 48.65 -0.57
C ILE A 18 -6.61 47.89 -1.04
N THR A 19 -7.11 48.29 -2.22
CA THR A 19 -8.24 47.64 -2.85
C THR A 19 -7.82 46.21 -3.14
N ASP A 20 -8.27 45.33 -2.25
CA ASP A 20 -8.60 43.95 -2.51
C ASP A 20 -7.60 43.18 -3.40
N SER A 21 -6.58 42.60 -2.76
CA SER A 21 -6.00 41.36 -3.26
C SER A 21 -6.29 40.24 -2.26
N GLY A 22 -7.54 40.13 -1.77
CA GLY A 22 -8.00 39.05 -0.90
C GLY A 22 -8.21 37.71 -1.62
N SER A 23 -7.69 37.55 -2.84
CA SER A 23 -7.92 36.35 -3.67
C SER A 23 -6.73 35.99 -4.59
N ALA A 24 -5.55 36.58 -4.37
CA ALA A 24 -4.36 36.18 -5.12
C ALA A 24 -3.84 34.85 -4.57
N ILE A 25 -3.79 33.83 -5.42
CA ILE A 25 -3.21 32.53 -5.07
C ILE A 25 -1.70 32.74 -4.86
N VAL A 26 -1.19 32.32 -3.70
CA VAL A 26 0.25 32.36 -3.40
C VAL A 26 0.85 30.98 -3.21
N GLN A 27 0.00 29.97 -3.01
CA GLN A 27 0.45 28.61 -2.77
C GLN A 27 -0.52 27.59 -3.38
N VAL A 28 0.05 26.53 -3.96
CA VAL A 28 -0.67 25.29 -4.27
C VAL A 28 -0.20 24.23 -3.30
N GLN A 29 -1.12 23.59 -2.59
CA GLN A 29 -0.83 22.57 -1.60
C GLN A 29 -1.48 21.25 -2.02
N VAL A 30 -0.68 20.19 -2.14
CA VAL A 30 -1.22 18.83 -2.27
C VAL A 30 -1.56 18.31 -0.88
N LEU A 31 -2.76 17.75 -0.73
CA LEU A 31 -3.18 17.09 0.50
C LEU A 31 -2.45 15.76 0.62
N ALA A 32 -2.12 15.35 1.85
CA ALA A 32 -1.44 14.09 2.07
C ALA A 32 -2.24 12.94 1.43
N PRO A 33 -1.66 12.18 0.48
CA PRO A 33 -2.39 11.11 -0.16
C PRO A 33 -2.66 10.03 0.88
N LEU A 34 -3.87 9.50 0.87
CA LEU A 34 -4.25 8.45 1.81
C LEU A 34 -3.55 7.12 1.46
N ILE A 35 -3.04 7.00 0.23
CA ILE A 35 -2.35 5.83 -0.30
C ILE A 35 -1.06 6.29 -0.96
N THR A 36 0.07 5.74 -0.51
CA THR A 36 1.40 6.04 -1.06
C THR A 36 1.98 4.90 -1.87
N THR A 37 1.25 3.78 -1.98
CA THR A 37 1.68 2.56 -2.69
C THR A 37 0.57 2.08 -3.62
N LEU A 38 0.91 1.73 -4.85
CA LEU A 38 -0.04 1.36 -5.89
C LEU A 38 0.43 0.10 -6.61
N ASP A 39 -0.46 -0.83 -6.93
CA ASP A 39 -0.09 -1.90 -7.86
C ASP A 39 -0.12 -1.36 -9.29
N VAL A 40 0.70 -1.93 -10.17
CA VAL A 40 0.58 -1.58 -11.60
C VAL A 40 -0.85 -1.79 -12.09
N SER A 41 -1.34 -0.83 -12.87
CA SER A 41 -2.71 -0.67 -13.38
C SER A 41 -3.78 -0.29 -12.36
N ASP A 42 -3.47 -0.24 -11.06
CA ASP A 42 -4.39 0.33 -10.09
C ASP A 42 -4.43 1.86 -10.22
N THR A 43 -5.44 2.45 -9.60
CA THR A 43 -5.61 3.91 -9.56
C THR A 43 -5.81 4.42 -8.14
N THR A 44 -5.40 5.66 -7.89
CA THR A 44 -5.67 6.40 -6.66
C THR A 44 -5.95 7.85 -6.99
N ARG A 45 -6.71 8.56 -6.16
CA ARG A 45 -6.97 9.98 -6.34
C ARG A 45 -6.15 10.79 -5.35
N ILE A 46 -5.56 11.86 -5.86
CA ILE A 46 -4.87 12.88 -5.06
C ILE A 46 -5.58 14.21 -5.20
N PHE A 47 -5.48 15.03 -4.15
CA PHE A 47 -6.22 16.29 -4.05
C PHE A 47 -5.25 17.42 -3.76
N ALA A 48 -5.56 18.60 -4.29
CA ALA A 48 -4.81 19.81 -4.00
C ALA A 48 -5.77 20.98 -3.84
N ARG A 49 -5.30 22.00 -3.11
CA ARG A 49 -6.01 23.26 -2.92
C ARG A 49 -5.08 24.44 -3.19
N ALA A 50 -5.65 25.52 -3.67
CA ALA A 50 -4.96 26.80 -3.82
C ALA A 50 -5.25 27.67 -2.60
N LEU A 51 -4.22 28.34 -2.08
CA LEU A 51 -4.30 29.17 -0.88
C LEU A 51 -3.88 30.61 -1.19
N ASP A 52 -4.57 31.57 -0.56
CA ASP A 52 -4.16 32.98 -0.51
C ASP A 52 -3.06 33.23 0.53
N ALA A 53 -2.62 34.49 0.63
CA ALA A 53 -1.58 34.92 1.57
C ALA A 53 -1.95 34.73 3.05
N ASP A 54 -3.25 34.64 3.35
CA ASP A 54 -3.78 34.38 4.70
C ASP A 54 -3.97 32.87 4.96
N GLY A 55 -3.64 32.02 3.99
CA GLY A 55 -3.81 30.56 4.06
C GLY A 55 -5.26 30.09 3.87
N ARG A 56 -6.15 30.95 3.36
CA ARG A 56 -7.53 30.56 3.03
C ARG A 56 -7.58 29.93 1.66
N GLU A 57 -8.47 28.94 1.51
CA GLU A 57 -8.68 28.29 0.23
C GLU A 57 -9.38 29.20 -0.77
N VAL A 58 -8.84 29.28 -1.98
CA VAL A 58 -9.38 30.08 -3.08
C VAL A 58 -9.70 29.15 -4.25
N PRO A 59 -10.89 29.26 -4.87
CA PRO A 59 -11.22 28.47 -6.06
C PRO A 59 -10.21 28.70 -7.18
N ALA A 60 -9.63 27.61 -7.68
CA ALA A 60 -8.61 27.66 -8.72
C ALA A 60 -8.62 26.38 -9.56
N THR A 61 -8.28 26.51 -10.84
CA THR A 61 -7.97 25.34 -11.66
C THR A 61 -6.60 24.81 -11.27
N ILE A 62 -6.52 23.53 -10.94
CA ILE A 62 -5.26 22.84 -10.64
C ILE A 62 -4.88 21.95 -11.81
N ASP A 63 -3.68 22.16 -12.33
CA ASP A 63 -3.06 21.31 -13.33
C ASP A 63 -2.19 20.25 -12.65
N TRP A 64 -2.32 19.00 -13.05
CA TRP A 64 -1.52 17.89 -12.53
C TRP A 64 -0.42 17.49 -13.49
N VAL A 65 0.76 17.20 -12.95
CA VAL A 65 1.92 16.75 -13.73
C VAL A 65 2.58 15.57 -13.04
N ALA A 66 2.69 14.45 -13.75
CA ALA A 66 3.60 13.35 -13.40
C ALA A 66 5.00 13.73 -13.89
N LEU A 67 5.98 13.68 -12.98
CA LEU A 67 7.38 14.00 -13.28
C LEU A 67 8.17 12.77 -13.74
N ASP A 68 7.63 11.57 -13.50
CA ASP A 68 8.22 10.28 -13.87
C ASP A 68 7.20 9.48 -14.69
N THR A 69 7.67 8.61 -15.60
CA THR A 69 6.81 7.76 -16.44
C THR A 69 6.18 6.58 -15.71
N THR A 70 6.57 6.36 -14.45
CA THR A 70 6.07 5.31 -13.55
C THR A 70 4.55 5.39 -13.36
N VAL A 71 3.98 6.59 -13.46
CA VAL A 71 2.54 6.85 -13.33
C VAL A 71 2.03 7.80 -14.41
N GLN A 72 0.73 7.73 -14.67
CA GLN A 72 -0.02 8.79 -15.34
C GLN A 72 -0.91 9.51 -14.32
N VAL A 73 -1.15 10.81 -14.53
CA VAL A 73 -2.12 11.58 -13.75
C VAL A 73 -3.01 12.38 -14.70
N ASP A 74 -4.32 12.31 -14.51
CA ASP A 74 -5.28 13.09 -15.30
C ASP A 74 -5.57 14.48 -14.69
N GLN A 75 -6.39 15.27 -15.38
CA GLN A 75 -6.76 16.62 -14.95
C GLN A 75 -7.55 16.66 -13.63
N THR A 76 -8.14 15.54 -13.21
CA THR A 76 -8.89 15.42 -11.96
C THR A 76 -8.03 14.96 -10.79
N GLY A 77 -6.74 14.71 -11.01
CA GLY A 77 -5.84 14.14 -10.00
C GLY A 77 -6.01 12.63 -9.83
N LEU A 78 -6.65 11.94 -10.78
CA LEU A 78 -6.66 10.47 -10.79
C LEU A 78 -5.31 9.98 -11.34
N VAL A 79 -4.61 9.22 -10.51
CA VAL A 79 -3.29 8.66 -10.79
C VAL A 79 -3.45 7.18 -11.14
N ARG A 80 -2.77 6.73 -12.19
CA ARG A 80 -2.65 5.31 -12.56
C ARG A 80 -1.19 4.86 -12.54
N GLY A 81 -0.91 3.69 -11.96
CA GLY A 81 0.41 3.08 -11.99
C GLY A 81 0.64 2.37 -13.33
N ASP A 82 1.72 2.71 -14.02
CA ASP A 82 2.05 2.12 -15.33
C ASP A 82 3.26 1.19 -15.25
N PHE A 83 4.30 1.57 -14.51
CA PHE A 83 5.53 0.78 -14.34
C PHE A 83 5.93 0.70 -12.88
N ILE A 84 6.64 -0.36 -12.50
CA ILE A 84 7.18 -0.54 -11.14
C ILE A 84 8.22 0.54 -10.86
N GLY A 85 8.17 1.15 -9.68
CA GLY A 85 9.19 2.10 -9.22
C GLY A 85 8.64 3.26 -8.41
N LEU A 86 9.50 4.22 -8.11
CA LEU A 86 9.11 5.49 -7.49
C LEU A 86 8.51 6.42 -8.56
N ALA A 87 7.46 7.14 -8.18
CA ALA A 87 6.78 8.12 -9.01
C ALA A 87 6.61 9.43 -8.24
N ARG A 88 6.83 10.55 -8.93
CA ARG A 88 6.68 11.89 -8.39
C ARG A 88 5.60 12.66 -9.13
N ILE A 89 4.71 13.30 -8.39
CA ILE A 89 3.59 14.05 -8.93
C ILE A 89 3.57 15.46 -8.32
N GLN A 90 3.14 16.44 -9.10
CA GLN A 90 3.04 17.84 -8.67
C GLN A 90 1.73 18.46 -9.14
N ALA A 91 1.13 19.29 -8.28
CA ALA A 91 0.01 20.16 -8.61
C ALA A 91 0.53 21.55 -8.99
N LYS A 92 -0.12 22.20 -9.95
CA LYS A 92 0.25 23.53 -10.43
C LYS A 92 -0.97 24.43 -10.60
N ASN A 93 -0.73 25.73 -10.49
CA ASN A 93 -1.64 26.77 -10.94
C ASN A 93 -0.79 27.84 -11.62
N GLY A 94 -0.82 27.89 -12.95
CA GLY A 94 0.08 28.74 -13.73
C GLY A 94 1.56 28.42 -13.44
N THR A 95 2.30 29.40 -12.93
CA THR A 95 3.71 29.24 -12.56
C THR A 95 3.93 28.73 -11.14
N LEU A 96 2.89 28.71 -10.31
CA LEU A 96 2.98 28.18 -8.94
C LEU A 96 2.93 26.66 -8.98
N ALA A 97 3.84 26.05 -8.23
CA ALA A 97 3.96 24.61 -8.14
C ALA A 97 3.97 24.18 -6.67
N SER A 98 3.29 23.07 -6.37
CA SER A 98 3.28 22.49 -5.04
C SER A 98 4.61 21.81 -4.70
N ASN A 99 4.73 21.32 -3.47
CA ASN A 99 5.66 20.24 -3.18
C ASN A 99 5.33 19.00 -4.03
N THR A 100 6.34 18.16 -4.24
CA THR A 100 6.17 16.87 -4.89
C THR A 100 5.52 15.87 -3.94
N VAL A 101 4.60 15.07 -4.47
CA VAL A 101 4.09 13.86 -3.82
C VAL A 101 4.76 12.64 -4.42
N ASN A 102 5.19 11.74 -3.54
CA ASN A 102 5.84 10.49 -3.92
C ASN A 102 4.86 9.33 -3.77
N LEU A 103 4.78 8.49 -4.80
CA LEU A 103 4.08 7.20 -4.78
C LEU A 103 5.05 6.11 -5.19
N THR A 104 4.92 4.92 -4.62
CA THR A 104 5.65 3.73 -5.05
C THR A 104 4.70 2.80 -5.79
N VAL A 105 5.02 2.49 -7.04
CA VAL A 105 4.30 1.49 -7.83
C VAL A 105 4.99 0.13 -7.66
N LEU A 106 4.23 -0.87 -7.26
CA LEU A 106 4.67 -2.24 -6.99
C LEU A 106 4.17 -3.20 -8.08
N PRO A 107 4.81 -4.37 -8.26
CA PRO A 107 4.27 -5.44 -9.10
C PRO A 107 2.83 -5.77 -8.65
N ARG A 108 1.96 -6.20 -9.56
CA ARG A 108 0.60 -6.61 -9.20
C ARG A 108 0.54 -8.13 -9.06
N PRO A 109 0.45 -8.70 -7.84
CA PRO A 109 0.36 -10.14 -7.66
C PRO A 109 -0.86 -10.70 -8.40
N ASP A 110 -0.62 -11.67 -9.27
CA ASP A 110 -1.68 -12.35 -10.04
C ASP A 110 -1.52 -13.86 -10.10
N THR A 111 -0.41 -14.40 -9.58
CA THR A 111 -0.16 -15.83 -9.55
C THR A 111 0.53 -16.23 -8.26
N LEU A 112 -0.07 -17.16 -7.51
CA LEU A 112 0.58 -17.91 -6.44
C LEU A 112 0.88 -19.32 -6.93
N VAL A 113 2.08 -19.83 -6.65
CA VAL A 113 2.45 -21.22 -6.89
C VAL A 113 3.17 -21.82 -5.69
N ILE A 114 2.92 -23.09 -5.40
CA ILE A 114 3.88 -23.89 -4.60
C ILE A 114 5.09 -24.15 -5.49
N VAL A 115 6.29 -23.93 -4.94
CA VAL A 115 7.54 -24.28 -5.61
C VAL A 115 8.18 -25.47 -4.87
N GLY A 116 8.64 -26.46 -5.63
CA GLY A 116 9.13 -27.72 -5.07
C GLY A 116 8.02 -28.74 -4.81
N GLU A 117 8.15 -29.50 -3.72
CA GLU A 117 7.23 -30.58 -3.36
C GLU A 117 6.01 -30.04 -2.60
N ASP A 118 4.81 -30.39 -3.05
CA ASP A 118 3.56 -30.12 -2.33
C ASP A 118 3.29 -31.15 -1.21
N THR A 119 4.03 -32.26 -1.21
CA THR A 119 3.92 -33.32 -0.20
C THR A 119 5.25 -33.47 0.52
N VAL A 120 5.30 -33.05 1.79
CA VAL A 120 6.52 -33.00 2.59
C VAL A 120 6.47 -34.08 3.66
N ARG A 121 7.56 -34.83 3.83
CA ARG A 121 7.72 -35.80 4.92
C ARG A 121 8.53 -35.21 6.07
N VAL A 122 8.05 -35.43 7.29
CA VAL A 122 8.76 -35.14 8.54
C VAL A 122 9.14 -36.48 9.17
N LEU A 123 10.43 -36.82 9.07
CA LEU A 123 10.95 -38.10 9.53
C LEU A 123 10.89 -38.22 11.05
N LEU A 124 10.99 -39.46 11.53
CA LEU A 124 11.09 -39.74 12.96
C LEU A 124 12.30 -39.01 13.57
N GLY A 125 12.07 -38.27 14.66
CA GLY A 125 13.09 -37.46 15.33
C GLY A 125 13.30 -36.07 14.74
N GLN A 126 12.69 -35.72 13.59
CA GLN A 126 12.66 -34.34 13.12
C GLN A 126 11.57 -33.53 13.82
N GLY A 127 11.93 -32.32 14.23
CA GLY A 127 11.01 -31.40 14.91
C GLY A 127 10.00 -30.74 13.98
N GLY A 128 10.21 -30.73 12.67
CA GLY A 128 9.33 -30.05 11.72
C GLY A 128 9.76 -30.28 10.26
N THR A 129 9.07 -29.59 9.35
CA THR A 129 9.34 -29.63 7.91
C THR A 129 10.64 -28.91 7.56
N LEU A 130 11.13 -29.13 6.33
CA LEU A 130 11.91 -28.11 5.62
C LEU A 130 11.00 -26.91 5.25
N ALA A 131 11.55 -25.90 4.59
CA ALA A 131 10.79 -24.74 4.16
C ALA A 131 9.62 -25.14 3.23
N LEU A 132 8.41 -24.66 3.56
CA LEU A 132 7.24 -24.75 2.71
C LEU A 132 7.29 -23.58 1.72
N GLU A 133 7.86 -23.84 0.54
CA GLU A 133 8.15 -22.78 -0.41
C GLU A 133 6.98 -22.50 -1.35
N THR A 134 6.54 -21.25 -1.36
CA THR A 134 5.67 -20.72 -2.41
C THR A 134 6.40 -19.62 -3.16
N ARG A 135 5.90 -19.26 -4.34
CA ARG A 135 6.31 -18.06 -5.05
C ARG A 135 5.08 -17.27 -5.47
N LEU A 136 5.13 -15.96 -5.23
CA LEU A 136 4.14 -15.01 -5.66
C LEU A 136 4.70 -14.22 -6.84
N ASP A 137 4.02 -14.28 -7.97
CA ASP A 137 4.42 -13.70 -9.24
C ASP A 137 3.40 -12.64 -9.72
N SER A 138 3.88 -11.76 -10.59
CA SER A 138 3.10 -10.81 -11.39
C SER A 138 3.41 -11.04 -12.86
N TYR A 139 2.40 -11.27 -13.68
CA TYR A 139 2.54 -11.29 -15.13
C TYR A 139 2.30 -9.90 -15.72
N GLN A 140 3.36 -9.29 -16.25
CA GLN A 140 3.31 -7.96 -16.85
C GLN A 140 3.86 -8.00 -18.27
N GLN A 141 3.04 -7.66 -19.26
CA GLN A 141 3.48 -7.51 -20.66
C GLN A 141 4.28 -8.72 -21.22
N SER A 142 3.95 -9.93 -20.78
CA SER A 142 4.61 -11.22 -21.12
C SER A 142 5.83 -11.60 -20.28
N ASP A 143 6.26 -10.75 -19.34
CA ASP A 143 7.28 -11.08 -18.35
C ASP A 143 6.64 -11.58 -17.05
N THR A 144 7.28 -12.57 -16.42
CA THR A 144 6.97 -13.00 -15.05
C THR A 144 7.93 -12.30 -14.10
N ILE A 145 7.41 -11.41 -13.28
CA ILE A 145 8.18 -10.64 -12.31
C ILE A 145 7.80 -11.14 -10.92
N PRO A 146 8.77 -11.50 -10.06
CA PRO A 146 8.44 -11.87 -8.70
C PRO A 146 7.84 -10.69 -7.92
N ALA A 147 6.76 -10.95 -7.20
CA ALA A 147 6.04 -9.93 -6.46
C ALA A 147 6.73 -9.64 -5.11
N ASN A 148 7.83 -8.89 -5.14
CA ASN A 148 8.57 -8.50 -3.93
C ASN A 148 7.75 -7.61 -2.99
N GLY A 149 7.70 -7.95 -1.72
CA GLY A 149 6.91 -7.27 -0.70
C GLY A 149 5.45 -7.75 -0.60
N GLY A 150 5.04 -8.67 -1.48
CA GLY A 150 3.70 -9.28 -1.46
C GLY A 150 3.48 -10.11 -0.21
N ARG A 151 2.23 -10.58 0.01
CA ARG A 151 1.87 -11.32 1.22
C ARG A 151 1.34 -12.70 0.87
N VAL A 152 1.82 -13.70 1.58
CA VAL A 152 1.29 -15.07 1.52
C VAL A 152 0.87 -15.49 2.93
N ILE A 153 -0.34 -16.01 3.06
CA ILE A 153 -0.88 -16.59 4.28
C ILE A 153 -0.72 -18.10 4.19
N TYR A 154 -0.18 -18.69 5.23
CA TYR A 154 -0.12 -20.13 5.45
C TYR A 154 -1.04 -20.46 6.62
N GLU A 155 -1.96 -21.40 6.43
CA GLU A 155 -2.94 -21.80 7.45
C GLU A 155 -2.94 -23.33 7.59
N VAL A 156 -2.78 -23.81 8.82
CA VAL A 156 -3.05 -25.21 9.16
C VAL A 156 -4.56 -25.41 9.14
N VAL A 157 -5.07 -26.03 8.08
CA VAL A 157 -6.50 -26.34 7.93
C VAL A 157 -6.84 -27.74 8.44
N GLU A 158 -5.85 -28.64 8.46
CA GLU A 158 -5.96 -29.93 9.13
C GLU A 158 -4.66 -30.25 9.89
N PRO A 159 -4.74 -30.87 11.07
CA PRO A 159 -5.98 -31.14 11.81
C PRO A 159 -6.62 -29.85 12.35
N VAL A 160 -7.95 -29.88 12.54
CA VAL A 160 -8.70 -28.75 13.09
C VAL A 160 -8.61 -28.80 14.61
N PHE A 161 -8.19 -27.69 15.23
CA PHE A 161 -8.10 -27.55 16.67
C PHE A 161 -9.17 -26.57 17.16
N THR A 162 -10.19 -27.08 17.88
CA THR A 162 -11.21 -26.21 18.49
C THR A 162 -10.64 -25.35 19.62
N ASP A 163 -9.67 -25.89 20.35
CA ASP A 163 -8.85 -25.17 21.32
C ASP A 163 -7.41 -25.04 20.78
N PRO A 164 -6.94 -23.83 20.43
CA PRO A 164 -5.58 -23.62 19.91
C PRO A 164 -4.46 -24.06 20.87
N THR A 165 -4.74 -24.20 22.16
CA THR A 165 -3.77 -24.71 23.14
C THR A 165 -3.51 -26.21 22.99
N GLN A 166 -4.43 -26.94 22.34
CA GLN A 166 -4.31 -28.36 22.05
C GLN A 166 -3.65 -28.66 20.70
N ARG A 167 -3.11 -27.65 20.03
CA ARG A 167 -2.44 -27.83 18.74
C ARG A 167 -1.25 -28.79 18.89
N SER A 168 -1.17 -29.75 17.98
CA SER A 168 -0.05 -30.70 17.90
C SER A 168 1.00 -30.30 16.86
N VAL A 169 0.67 -29.30 16.04
CA VAL A 169 1.57 -28.66 15.08
C VAL A 169 1.43 -27.15 15.13
N GLU A 170 2.48 -26.43 14.74
CA GLU A 170 2.49 -24.96 14.72
C GLU A 170 3.52 -24.40 13.75
N PHE A 171 3.25 -23.21 13.23
CA PHE A 171 4.27 -22.39 12.60
C PHE A 171 5.15 -21.70 13.65
N SER A 172 6.23 -21.08 13.17
CA SER A 172 7.03 -20.14 13.97
C SER A 172 6.15 -19.13 14.69
N GLY A 173 6.42 -18.88 15.97
CA GLY A 173 5.60 -17.98 16.79
C GLY A 173 4.38 -18.62 17.45
N GLN A 174 4.28 -19.96 17.44
CA GLN A 174 3.24 -20.72 18.15
C GLN A 174 1.81 -20.48 17.63
N VAL A 175 1.69 -20.33 16.30
CA VAL A 175 0.43 -20.01 15.61
C VAL A 175 0.05 -21.10 14.60
N LEU A 176 -1.24 -21.16 14.27
CA LEU A 176 -1.79 -22.03 13.20
C LEU A 176 -1.96 -21.28 11.88
N ILE A 177 -1.86 -19.95 11.91
CA ILE A 177 -1.92 -19.07 10.74
C ILE A 177 -0.71 -18.16 10.81
N ASP A 178 0.10 -18.17 9.78
CA ASP A 178 1.24 -17.26 9.62
C ASP A 178 1.07 -16.45 8.33
N THR A 179 1.44 -15.17 8.37
CA THR A 179 1.44 -14.32 7.19
C THR A 179 2.84 -13.78 6.96
N ILE A 180 3.41 -14.13 5.81
CA ILE A 180 4.77 -13.75 5.46
C ILE A 180 4.79 -12.77 4.30
N THR A 181 5.81 -11.93 4.31
CA THR A 181 6.15 -11.06 3.20
C THR A 181 7.08 -11.79 2.24
N THR A 182 6.90 -11.61 0.93
CA THR A 182 7.79 -12.19 -0.10
C THR A 182 9.00 -11.29 -0.37
N GLY A 183 10.14 -11.90 -0.68
CA GLY A 183 11.38 -11.22 -1.02
C GLY A 183 11.55 -10.91 -2.51
N PRO A 184 12.76 -10.51 -2.94
CA PRO A 184 13.07 -10.16 -4.32
C PRO A 184 12.74 -11.24 -5.36
N ASP A 185 12.80 -12.52 -4.95
CA ASP A 185 12.51 -13.67 -5.82
C ASP A 185 11.06 -14.15 -5.71
N GLY A 186 10.18 -13.39 -5.02
CA GLY A 186 8.76 -13.70 -4.86
C GLY A 186 8.48 -14.82 -3.86
N THR A 187 9.51 -15.41 -3.27
CA THR A 187 9.43 -16.44 -2.21
C THR A 187 9.38 -15.82 -0.81
N PRO A 188 8.93 -16.53 0.23
CA PRO A 188 8.94 -16.03 1.61
C PRO A 188 10.30 -15.47 2.04
N LEU A 189 10.32 -14.24 2.59
CA LEU A 189 11.53 -13.60 3.15
C LEU A 189 12.13 -14.39 4.32
N VAL A 190 11.27 -15.08 5.07
CA VAL A 190 11.66 -15.96 6.17
C VAL A 190 11.11 -17.36 5.85
N PRO A 191 11.92 -18.42 6.02
CA PRO A 191 11.45 -19.79 5.82
C PRO A 191 10.21 -20.11 6.66
N ILE A 192 9.20 -20.69 6.02
CA ILE A 192 7.99 -21.17 6.69
C ILE A 192 8.16 -22.64 7.02
N LEU A 193 8.14 -22.96 8.31
CA LEU A 193 8.31 -24.30 8.83
C LEU A 193 7.08 -24.70 9.63
N LEU A 194 6.53 -25.88 9.36
CA LEU A 194 5.52 -26.48 10.23
C LEU A 194 6.22 -27.43 11.21
N ASN A 195 6.12 -27.13 12.50
CA ASN A 195 6.78 -27.86 13.57
C ASN A 195 5.80 -28.71 14.36
N ARG A 196 6.28 -29.82 14.91
CA ARG A 196 5.60 -30.58 15.96
C ARG A 196 5.64 -29.77 17.26
N VAL A 197 4.57 -29.81 18.03
CA VAL A 197 4.56 -29.26 19.39
C VAL A 197 5.15 -30.26 20.37
N VAL A 198 6.16 -29.83 21.13
CA VAL A 198 6.82 -30.68 22.12
C VAL A 198 5.83 -31.13 23.20
N GLY A 199 5.80 -32.44 23.48
CA GLY A 199 4.90 -33.03 24.47
C GLY A 199 3.49 -33.34 23.96
N MET A 200 3.17 -32.95 22.72
CA MET A 200 1.90 -33.30 22.08
C MET A 200 2.07 -34.53 21.17
N THR A 201 1.03 -35.36 21.08
CA THR A 201 1.01 -36.45 20.10
C THR A 201 0.94 -35.86 18.69
N SER A 202 1.94 -36.18 17.89
CA SER A 202 1.99 -35.75 16.48
C SER A 202 0.84 -36.37 15.69
N PRO A 203 0.22 -35.63 14.77
CA PRO A 203 -0.75 -36.22 13.84
C PRO A 203 -0.01 -37.05 12.80
N ASP A 204 -0.70 -37.93 12.06
CA ASP A 204 -0.13 -38.66 10.92
C ASP A 204 0.06 -37.74 9.70
N SER A 205 -0.77 -36.70 9.61
CA SER A 205 -0.66 -35.68 8.59
C SER A 205 -1.19 -34.33 9.05
N ALA A 206 -0.70 -33.26 8.42
CA ALA A 206 -1.29 -31.94 8.45
C ALA A 206 -1.47 -31.41 7.02
N ILE A 207 -2.48 -30.56 6.84
CA ILE A 207 -2.70 -29.84 5.58
C ILE A 207 -2.51 -28.37 5.85
N VAL A 208 -1.63 -27.75 5.07
CA VAL A 208 -1.39 -26.30 5.11
C VAL A 208 -1.94 -25.69 3.83
N ALA A 209 -2.98 -24.88 3.94
CA ALA A 209 -3.50 -24.09 2.82
C ALA A 209 -2.67 -22.81 2.66
N VAL A 210 -2.45 -22.39 1.41
CA VAL A 210 -1.75 -21.14 1.10
C VAL A 210 -2.63 -20.17 0.32
N THR A 211 -2.58 -18.91 0.72
CA THR A 211 -3.35 -17.82 0.10
C THR A 211 -2.43 -16.65 -0.20
N GLY A 212 -2.33 -16.27 -1.47
CA GLY A 212 -1.59 -15.10 -1.91
C GLY A 212 -2.52 -13.89 -1.91
N LEU A 213 -2.02 -12.74 -1.47
CA LEU A 213 -2.79 -11.50 -1.47
C LEU A 213 -2.17 -10.49 -2.43
N ARG A 214 -3.03 -9.72 -3.09
CA ARG A 214 -2.60 -8.46 -3.70
C ARG A 214 -2.07 -7.52 -2.63
N PHE A 215 -1.26 -6.54 -3.02
CA PHE A 215 -0.97 -5.46 -2.10
C PHE A 215 -2.28 -4.76 -1.75
N ARG A 216 -2.34 -4.17 -0.55
CA ARG A 216 -3.56 -3.56 -0.05
C ARG A 216 -4.07 -2.56 -1.08
N HIS A 217 -5.17 -2.91 -1.73
CA HIS A 217 -5.87 -2.01 -2.62
C HIS A 217 -6.80 -1.18 -1.75
N ALA A 218 -6.56 0.12 -1.73
CA ALA A 218 -7.44 1.06 -1.06
C ALA A 218 -8.23 1.76 -2.16
N THR A 219 -9.49 1.35 -2.34
CA THR A 219 -10.41 2.08 -3.21
C THR A 219 -10.99 3.23 -2.41
N GLN A 220 -10.76 4.45 -2.87
CA GLN A 220 -11.51 5.59 -2.36
C GLN A 220 -12.92 5.52 -2.94
N VAL A 221 -13.93 5.34 -2.07
CA VAL A 221 -15.35 5.21 -2.48
C VAL A 221 -16.03 6.58 -2.48
N ASP A 222 -15.60 7.49 -1.60
CA ASP A 222 -15.99 8.89 -1.55
C ASP A 222 -14.88 9.76 -0.92
N ASP A 223 -15.10 11.07 -0.81
CA ASP A 223 -14.10 12.03 -0.29
C ASP A 223 -13.63 11.76 1.16
N SER A 224 -14.30 10.86 1.89
CA SER A 224 -14.03 10.52 3.29
C SER A 224 -13.87 9.02 3.57
N THR A 225 -14.28 8.15 2.64
CA THR A 225 -14.33 6.69 2.83
C THR A 225 -13.31 6.00 1.95
N ILE A 226 -12.40 5.28 2.60
CA ILE A 226 -11.52 4.31 1.95
C ILE A 226 -11.94 2.91 2.33
N VAL A 227 -12.20 2.10 1.31
CA VAL A 227 -12.35 0.66 1.46
C VAL A 227 -11.00 0.02 1.12
N VAL A 228 -10.38 -0.58 2.13
CA VAL A 228 -9.16 -1.37 1.93
C VAL A 228 -9.55 -2.82 1.78
N THR A 229 -9.44 -3.37 0.57
CA THR A 229 -9.62 -4.80 0.30
C THR A 229 -8.27 -5.48 0.11
N ALA A 230 -8.17 -6.70 0.62
CA ALA A 230 -7.08 -7.61 0.31
C ALA A 230 -7.66 -8.71 -0.57
N ASP A 231 -7.51 -8.56 -1.88
CA ASP A 231 -8.00 -9.55 -2.83
C ASP A 231 -7.05 -10.75 -2.85
N THR A 232 -7.63 -11.94 -2.92
CA THR A 232 -6.87 -13.17 -3.12
C THR A 232 -6.36 -13.25 -4.56
N VAL A 233 -5.17 -13.80 -4.71
CA VAL A 233 -4.49 -13.98 -5.98
C VAL A 233 -4.86 -15.34 -6.59
N PRO A 234 -5.03 -15.47 -7.92
CA PRO A 234 -5.14 -16.77 -8.58
C PRO A 234 -4.04 -17.75 -8.13
N GLY A 235 -4.40 -19.02 -7.95
CA GLY A 235 -3.53 -20.02 -7.32
C GLY A 235 -3.65 -20.06 -5.78
N SER A 236 -4.33 -19.11 -5.14
CA SER A 236 -4.73 -19.25 -3.74
C SER A 236 -5.62 -20.49 -3.54
N GLY A 237 -5.45 -21.16 -2.39
CA GLY A 237 -6.11 -22.42 -2.07
C GLY A 237 -5.29 -23.67 -2.39
N GLN A 238 -4.09 -23.52 -2.97
CA GLN A 238 -3.08 -24.59 -3.01
C GLN A 238 -2.76 -25.09 -1.60
N ARG A 239 -2.29 -26.34 -1.50
CA ARG A 239 -2.09 -27.01 -0.22
C ARG A 239 -0.79 -27.77 -0.20
N PHE A 240 -0.08 -27.67 0.92
CA PHE A 240 0.93 -28.65 1.29
C PHE A 240 0.29 -29.79 2.08
N ILE A 241 0.68 -31.02 1.78
CA ILE A 241 0.38 -32.21 2.56
C ILE A 241 1.64 -32.57 3.35
N VAL A 242 1.61 -32.35 4.65
CA VAL A 242 2.71 -32.73 5.54
C VAL A 242 2.40 -34.10 6.13
N ARG A 243 3.28 -35.08 5.88
CA ARG A 243 3.19 -36.44 6.44
C ARG A 243 4.21 -36.58 7.56
N PHE A 244 3.77 -37.00 8.73
CA PHE A 244 4.65 -37.25 9.85
C PHE A 244 4.83 -38.75 10.02
N ASP A 245 6.09 -39.19 10.03
CA ASP A 245 6.38 -40.55 10.43
C ASP A 245 6.19 -40.64 11.96
N ASN A 246 5.25 -41.47 12.38
CA ASN A 246 4.90 -41.71 13.79
C ASN A 246 5.20 -43.17 14.09
N ASN A 247 6.29 -43.41 14.85
CA ASN A 247 6.84 -44.73 15.22
C ASN A 247 7.23 -45.65 14.05
#